data_AF-A0A645IR15-F1
#
_entry.id   AF-A0A645IR15-F1
#
_cell.length_a   1.000
_cell.length_b   1.000
_cell.length_c   1.000
_cell.angle_alpha   90.00
_cell.angle_beta   90.00
_cell.angle_gamma   90.00
#
_symmetry.space_group_name_H-M   'P 1'
#
loop_
_entity.id
_entity.type
_entity.pdbx_description
1 polymer ?
#
loop_
_entity_poly.entity_id
_entity_poly.type
_entity_poly.pdbx_seq_one_letter_code
_entity_poly.pdbx_strand_id
1 'polypeptide(L)'
;MFPTFACGEGKLAGLIKKAVVKARDEENTINHLRHAITLNEAFNLKERFTTDELALIIGQREAAVRRYMEALRIMGRPLHYDAISGMWVKDRIR
;
A
#
# COMPACT_ATOMS: atom_id res chain seq x y z
N MET A 1 -2.56 33.24 39.94
CA MET A 1 -2.32 31.83 40.31
C MET A 1 -2.66 30.99 39.09
N PHE A 2 -1.67 30.51 38.34
CA PHE A 2 -1.93 29.71 37.14
C PHE A 2 -2.45 28.33 37.56
N PRO A 3 -3.60 27.86 37.02
CA PRO A 3 -4.05 26.50 37.28
C PRO A 3 -2.97 25.53 36.81
N THR A 4 -2.58 24.63 37.72
CA THR A 4 -1.45 23.72 37.59
C THR A 4 -1.57 22.84 36.34
N PHE A 5 -0.49 22.83 35.56
CA PHE A 5 -0.31 22.03 34.33
C PHE A 5 -0.54 20.51 34.54
N ALA A 6 -0.54 20.03 35.78
CA ALA A 6 -0.72 18.63 36.16
C ALA A 6 -2.04 17.99 35.67
N CYS A 7 -3.14 18.76 35.55
CA CYS A 7 -4.40 18.24 34.99
C CYS A 7 -4.40 18.20 33.44
N GLY A 8 -3.46 18.91 32.80
CA GLY A 8 -3.30 18.98 31.35
C GLY A 8 -2.43 17.88 30.75
N GLU A 9 -1.52 17.30 31.52
CA GLU A 9 -0.53 16.31 31.04
C GLU A 9 -1.18 15.03 30.49
N GLY A 10 -2.20 14.49 31.17
CA GLY A 10 -2.92 13.31 30.70
C GLY A 10 -3.73 13.55 29.42
N LYS A 11 -4.33 14.74 29.28
CA LYS A 11 -5.04 15.16 28.06
C LYS A 11 -4.07 15.41 26.90
N LEU A 12 -2.93 16.03 27.17
CA LEU A 12 -1.88 16.29 26.19
C LEU A 12 -1.25 14.98 25.69
N ALA A 13 -0.91 14.04 26.58
CA ALA A 13 -0.42 12.71 26.19
C ALA A 13 -1.43 11.95 25.32
N GLY A 14 -2.72 12.05 25.65
CA GLY A 14 -3.80 11.48 24.84
C GLY A 14 -3.91 12.11 23.44
N LEU A 15 -3.76 13.44 23.34
CA LEU A 15 -3.78 14.16 22.06
C LEU A 15 -2.55 13.82 21.21
N ILE A 16 -1.35 13.76 21.81
CA ILE A 16 -0.12 13.36 21.12
C ILE A 16 -0.25 11.93 20.60
N LYS A 17 -0.73 10.99 21.42
CA LYS A 17 -0.97 9.60 20.97
C LYS A 17 -1.93 9.53 19.78
N LYS A 18 -3.04 10.28 19.82
CA LYS A 18 -4.00 10.36 18.69
C LYS A 18 -3.36 10.96 17.44
N ALA A 19 -2.58 12.02 17.58
CA ALA A 19 -1.89 12.66 16.46
C ALA A 19 -0.86 11.72 15.83
N VAL A 20 -0.09 10.98 16.64
CA VAL A 20 0.89 9.99 16.18
C VAL A 20 0.20 8.84 15.44
N VAL A 21 -0.91 8.31 15.98
CA VAL A 21 -1.68 7.26 15.30
C VAL A 21 -2.23 7.76 13.97
N LYS A 22 -2.83 8.96 13.94
CA LYS A 22 -3.35 9.56 12.71
C LYS A 22 -2.24 9.80 11.67
N ALA A 23 -1.10 10.36 12.07
CA ALA A 23 0.03 10.59 11.18
C ALA A 23 0.57 9.26 10.61
N ARG A 24 0.65 8.22 11.44
CA ARG A 24 1.04 6.88 11.00
C ARG A 24 0.03 6.26 10.04
N ASP A 25 -1.26 6.45 10.28
CA ASP A 25 -2.32 5.95 9.40
C ASP A 25 -2.34 6.69 8.05
N GLU A 26 -2.10 8.00 8.05
CA GLU A 26 -1.91 8.79 6.84
C GLU A 26 -0.65 8.36 6.08
N GLU A 27 0.46 8.14 6.77
CA GLU A 27 1.70 7.62 6.17
C GLU A 27 1.49 6.21 5.59
N ASN A 28 0.77 5.34 6.28
CA ASN A 28 0.39 4.02 5.77
C ASN A 28 -0.48 4.16 4.51
N THR A 29 -1.42 5.10 4.48
CA THR A 29 -2.26 5.37 3.31
C THR A 29 -1.41 5.80 2.11
N ILE A 30 -0.46 6.72 2.32
CA ILE A 30 0.49 7.13 1.29
C ILE A 30 1.33 5.95 0.81
N ASN A 31 1.80 5.12 1.74
CA ASN A 31 2.59 3.93 1.41
C ASN A 31 1.79 2.91 0.58
N HIS A 32 0.52 2.66 0.91
CA HIS A 32 -0.37 1.79 0.14
C HIS A 32 -0.55 2.29 -1.30
N LEU A 33 -0.80 3.59 -1.48
CA LEU A 33 -0.91 4.20 -2.81
C LEU A 33 0.41 4.12 -3.58
N ARG A 34 1.53 4.44 -2.93
CA ARG A 34 2.87 4.33 -3.52
C ARG A 34 3.14 2.92 -4.02
N HIS A 35 2.86 1.89 -3.22
CA HIS A 35 3.04 0.50 -3.61
C HIS A 35 2.21 0.13 -4.84
N ALA A 36 0.93 0.51 -4.88
CA ALA A 36 0.09 0.23 -6.04
C ALA A 36 0.59 0.94 -7.32
N ILE A 37 1.06 2.18 -7.21
CA ILE A 37 1.66 2.93 -8.32
C ILE A 37 2.95 2.24 -8.80
N THR A 38 3.87 1.92 -7.89
CA THR A 38 5.13 1.23 -8.22
C THR A 38 4.89 -0.11 -8.91
N LEU A 39 3.92 -0.90 -8.44
CA LEU A 39 3.55 -2.16 -9.11
C LEU A 39 3.02 -1.91 -10.53
N ASN A 40 2.13 -0.93 -10.72
CA ASN A 40 1.61 -0.59 -12.04
C ASN A 40 2.72 -0.09 -13.00
N GLU A 41 3.69 0.66 -12.49
CA GLU A 41 4.84 1.12 -13.27
C GLU A 41 5.81 0.00 -13.65
N ALA A 42 5.97 -1.03 -12.80
CA ALA A 42 6.79 -2.20 -13.12
C ALA A 42 6.32 -2.89 -14.42
N PHE A 43 5.01 -2.90 -14.66
CA PHE A 43 4.40 -3.43 -15.88
C PHE A 43 4.60 -2.57 -17.14
N ASN A 44 5.30 -1.44 -17.05
CA ASN A 44 5.81 -0.71 -18.21
C ASN A 44 7.18 -1.24 -18.67
N LEU A 45 7.93 -1.92 -17.78
CA LEU A 45 9.26 -2.45 -18.08
C LEU A 45 9.20 -3.91 -18.54
N LYS A 46 8.27 -4.69 -17.98
CA LYS A 46 8.11 -6.12 -18.25
C LYS A 46 6.62 -6.46 -18.24
N GLU A 47 6.17 -7.30 -19.18
CA GLU A 47 4.73 -7.62 -19.31
C GLU A 47 4.23 -8.65 -18.29
N ARG A 48 5.13 -9.36 -17.60
CA ARG A 48 4.80 -10.51 -16.74
C ARG A 48 5.63 -10.55 -15.48
N PHE A 49 5.01 -10.84 -14.34
CA PHE A 49 5.71 -11.00 -13.07
C PHE A 49 5.10 -12.11 -12.23
N THR A 50 5.94 -12.81 -11.44
CA THR A 50 5.43 -13.64 -10.34
C THR A 50 5.00 -12.76 -9.17
N THR A 51 4.20 -13.30 -8.25
CA THR A 51 3.83 -12.56 -7.02
C THR A 51 5.07 -12.27 -6.16
N ASP A 52 6.07 -13.15 -6.18
CA ASP A 52 7.31 -13.01 -5.42
C ASP A 52 8.20 -11.91 -5.99
N GLU A 53 8.32 -11.80 -7.32
CA GLU A 53 9.04 -10.69 -7.97
C GLU A 53 8.41 -9.34 -7.58
N LEU A 54 7.08 -9.26 -7.62
CA LEU A 54 6.34 -8.06 -7.21
C LEU A 54 6.52 -7.76 -5.72
N ALA A 55 6.54 -8.79 -4.86
CA ALA A 55 6.79 -8.66 -3.43
C ALA A 55 8.16 -8.03 -3.15
N LEU A 56 9.20 -8.45 -3.88
CA LEU A 56 10.54 -7.88 -3.79
C LEU A 56 10.57 -6.40 -4.22
N ILE A 57 9.85 -6.03 -5.29
CA ILE A 57 9.81 -4.65 -5.79
C ILE A 57 9.28 -3.67 -4.73
N ILE A 58 8.24 -4.06 -4.00
CA ILE A 58 7.63 -3.17 -3.00
C ILE A 58 8.04 -3.47 -1.56
N GLY A 59 8.86 -4.50 -1.33
CA GLY A 59 9.28 -4.92 0.01
C GLY A 59 8.11 -5.40 0.89
N GLN A 60 7.09 -6.01 0.30
CA GLN A 60 5.88 -6.45 1.01
C GLN A 60 5.67 -7.95 0.86
N ARG A 61 4.83 -8.54 1.72
CA ARG A 61 4.44 -9.95 1.60
C ARG A 61 3.53 -10.18 0.40
N GLU A 62 3.59 -11.36 -0.19
CA GLU A 62 2.76 -11.74 -1.34
C GLU A 62 1.26 -11.50 -1.14
N ALA A 63 0.74 -11.72 0.08
CA ALA A 63 -0.68 -11.48 0.36
C ALA A 63 -1.07 -10.00 0.18
N ALA A 64 -0.18 -9.06 0.50
CA ALA A 64 -0.40 -7.64 0.25
C ALA A 64 -0.30 -7.33 -1.25
N VAL A 65 0.67 -7.93 -1.95
CA VAL A 65 0.80 -7.82 -3.42
C VAL A 65 -0.50 -8.25 -4.11
N ARG A 66 -1.03 -9.44 -3.76
CA ARG A 66 -2.29 -9.94 -4.33
C ARG A 66 -3.44 -8.95 -4.14
N ARG A 67 -3.55 -8.30 -2.98
CA ARG A 67 -4.57 -7.26 -2.74
C ARG A 67 -4.37 -6.04 -3.63
N TYR A 68 -3.14 -5.54 -3.79
CA TYR A 68 -2.87 -4.39 -4.64
C TYR A 68 -3.10 -4.71 -6.13
N MET A 69 -2.65 -5.87 -6.59
CA MET A 69 -2.84 -6.31 -7.97
C MET A 69 -4.33 -6.45 -8.30
N GLU A 70 -5.11 -7.03 -7.36
CA GLU A 70 -6.55 -7.13 -7.52
C GLU A 70 -7.24 -5.76 -7.49
N ALA A 71 -6.80 -4.84 -6.62
CA ALA A 71 -7.29 -3.47 -6.63
C ALA A 71 -7.01 -2.75 -7.96
N LEU A 72 -5.80 -2.90 -8.51
CA LEU A 72 -5.45 -2.35 -9.83
C LEU A 72 -6.33 -2.92 -10.94
N ARG A 73 -6.58 -4.24 -10.91
CA ARG A 73 -7.47 -4.92 -11.86
C ARG A 73 -8.91 -4.39 -11.76
N ILE A 74 -9.46 -4.27 -10.56
CA ILE A 74 -10.82 -3.73 -10.32
C ILE A 74 -10.91 -2.27 -10.79
N MET A 75 -9.85 -1.48 -10.64
CA MET A 75 -9.75 -0.11 -11.16
C MET A 75 -9.58 -0.03 -12.69
N GLY A 76 -9.70 -1.15 -13.40
CA GLY A 76 -9.68 -1.19 -14.86
C GLY A 76 -8.27 -1.22 -15.47
N ARG A 77 -7.23 -1.50 -14.69
CA ARG A 77 -5.92 -1.78 -15.29
C ARG A 77 -6.00 -3.11 -16.05
N PRO A 78 -5.41 -3.19 -17.25
CA PRO A 78 -5.39 -4.39 -18.08
C PRO A 78 -4.41 -5.41 -17.48
N LEU A 79 -4.72 -5.97 -16.33
CA LEU A 79 -3.89 -6.91 -15.58
C LEU A 79 -4.74 -8.13 -15.20
N HIS A 80 -4.23 -9.33 -15.41
CA HIS A 80 -4.87 -10.55 -14.92
C HIS A 80 -3.85 -11.50 -14.30
N TYR A 81 -4.33 -12.40 -13.46
CA TYR A 81 -3.53 -13.50 -12.94
C TYR A 81 -3.74 -14.74 -13.81
N ASP A 82 -2.70 -15.17 -14.49
CA ASP A 82 -2.69 -16.43 -15.23
C ASP A 82 -2.35 -17.57 -14.25
N ALA A 83 -3.38 -18.36 -13.92
CA ALA A 83 -3.26 -19.47 -12.99
C ALA A 83 -2.38 -20.62 -13.53
N ILE A 84 -2.22 -20.75 -14.85
CA ILE A 84 -1.40 -21.80 -15.45
C ILE A 84 0.08 -21.49 -15.28
N SER A 85 0.48 -20.24 -15.58
CA SER A 85 1.88 -19.80 -15.41
C SER A 85 2.21 -19.35 -13.98
N GLY A 86 1.20 -19.07 -13.15
CA GLY A 86 1.38 -18.51 -11.81
C GLY A 86 1.86 -17.05 -11.83
N MET A 87 1.54 -16.31 -12.90
CA MET A 87 2.05 -14.96 -13.13
C MET A 87 0.94 -13.94 -13.31
N TRP A 88 1.21 -12.72 -12.86
CA TRP A 88 0.45 -11.55 -13.26
C TRP A 88 0.93 -11.09 -14.63
N VAL A 89 -0.03 -10.84 -15.53
CA VAL A 89 0.22 -10.49 -16.92
C VAL A 89 -0.52 -9.21 -17.25
N LYS A 90 0.15 -8.30 -17.96
CA LYS A 90 -0.49 -7.13 -18.57
C LYS A 90 -1.15 -7.53 -19.88
N ASP A 91 -2.46 -7.34 -19.97
CA ASP A 91 -3.20 -7.50 -21.21
C ASP A 91 -2.73 -6.43 -22.21
N ARG A 92 -2.46 -6.87 -23.43
CA ARG A 92 -2.27 -5.95 -24.55
C ARG A 92 -3.66 -5.45 -24.93
N ILE A 93 -3.95 -4.20 -24.61
CA ILE A 93 -5.15 -3.54 -25.11
C ILE A 93 -5.02 -3.56 -26.65
N ARG A 94 -5.92 -4.28 -27.31
CA ARG A 94 -6.09 -4.27 -28.77
C ARG A 94 -6.72 -2.96 -29.22
#